data_AF-A0A6P1E4K6-F1
#
_entry.id   AF-A0A6P1E4K6-F1
#
_cell.length_a   1.000
_cell.length_b   1.000
_cell.length_c   1.000
_cell.angle_alpha   90.00
_cell.angle_beta   90.00
_cell.angle_gamma   90.00
#
_symmetry.space_group_name_H-M   'P 1'
#
loop_
_entity.id
_entity.type
_entity.pdbx_description
1 polymer ?
#
loop_
_entity_poly.entity_id
_entity_poly.type
_entity_poly.pdbx_seq_one_letter_code
_entity_poly.pdbx_strand_id
1 'polypeptide(L)'
;DLGGQWGLFVENQVAPACERLFTERGIPVQMVSQRVKKRLGGEVLEVDVLVVNCGHLVAVEVKASLSAEDVQAFLEDLRRFREFFPEYADWQVHGAVAGIR
;
A
#
# COMPACT_ATOMS: atom_id res chain seq x y z
N ASP A 1 17.01 15.79 -0.01
CA ASP A 1 16.52 15.70 -1.39
C ASP A 1 15.06 16.13 -1.40
N LEU A 2 14.72 17.10 -2.24
CA LEU A 2 13.35 17.64 -2.36
C LEU A 2 12.37 16.55 -2.83
N GLY A 3 12.84 15.54 -3.58
CA GLY A 3 12.01 14.40 -4.01
C GLY A 3 11.49 13.56 -2.84
N GLY A 4 12.35 13.30 -1.84
CA GLY A 4 11.96 12.50 -0.66
C GLY A 4 10.99 13.21 0.28
N GLN A 5 11.13 14.53 0.45
CA GLN A 5 10.18 15.32 1.26
C GLN A 5 8.83 15.45 0.56
N TRP A 6 8.81 15.58 -0.76
CA TRP A 6 7.59 15.61 -1.53
C TRP A 6 6.86 14.26 -1.49
N GLY A 7 7.57 13.14 -1.67
CA GLY A 7 6.99 11.80 -1.52
C GLY A 7 6.34 11.59 -0.16
N LEU A 8 7.06 11.92 0.93
CA LEU A 8 6.53 11.87 2.29
C LEU A 8 5.27 12.73 2.47
N PHE A 9 5.23 13.92 1.88
CA PHE A 9 4.04 14.77 1.94
C PHE A 9 2.84 14.11 1.27
N VAL A 10 3.01 13.50 0.09
CA VAL A 10 1.94 12.79 -0.60
C VAL A 10 1.46 11.59 0.23
N GLU A 11 2.37 10.76 0.74
CA GLU A 11 2.04 9.60 1.57
C GLU A 11 1.20 10.00 2.79
N ASN A 12 1.61 11.07 3.49
CA ASN A 12 0.89 11.58 4.68
C ASN A 12 -0.52 12.07 4.36
N GLN A 13 -0.81 12.46 3.12
CA GLN A 13 -2.16 12.84 2.67
C GLN A 13 -2.99 11.63 2.24
N VAL A 14 -2.35 10.61 1.66
CA VAL A 14 -3.03 9.40 1.17
C VAL A 14 -3.51 8.52 2.32
N ALA A 15 -2.68 8.28 3.33
CA ALA A 15 -3.05 7.40 4.45
C ALA A 15 -4.39 7.75 5.13
N PRO A 16 -4.66 9.01 5.56
CA PRO A 16 -5.96 9.38 6.13
C PRO A 16 -7.08 9.37 5.07
N ALA A 17 -6.77 9.55 3.79
CA ALA A 17 -7.77 9.43 2.73
C ALA A 17 -8.22 7.97 2.54
N CYS A 18 -7.30 7.01 2.63
CA CYS A 18 -7.63 5.58 2.56
C CYS A 18 -8.59 5.18 3.68
N GLU A 19 -8.34 5.61 4.91
CA GLU A 19 -9.22 5.31 6.06
C GLU A 19 -10.66 5.76 5.78
N ARG A 20 -10.85 7.01 5.34
CA ARG A 20 -12.17 7.54 5.00
C ARG A 20 -12.78 6.83 3.80
N LEU A 21 -12.05 6.70 2.69
CA LEU A 21 -12.55 6.19 1.42
C LEU A 21 -13.01 4.73 1.50
N PHE A 22 -12.31 3.90 2.29
CA PHE A 22 -12.70 2.50 2.47
C PHE A 22 -13.87 2.38 3.45
N THR A 23 -13.88 3.17 4.53
CA THR A 23 -15.02 3.25 5.45
C THR A 23 -16.30 3.67 4.73
N GLU A 24 -16.24 4.72 3.89
CA GLU A 24 -17.37 5.21 3.07
C GLU A 24 -17.87 4.17 2.05
N ARG A 25 -17.00 3.26 1.61
CA ARG A 25 -17.34 2.15 0.71
C ARG A 25 -17.88 0.91 1.44
N GLY A 26 -18.15 1.01 2.75
CA GLY A 26 -18.65 -0.09 3.55
C GLY A 26 -17.60 -1.15 3.87
N ILE A 27 -16.31 -0.79 3.81
CA ILE A 27 -15.19 -1.62 4.26
C ILE A 27 -14.72 -1.01 5.59
N PRO A 28 -15.16 -1.51 6.75
CA PRO A 28 -14.69 -1.01 8.05
C PRO A 28 -13.17 -1.03 8.06
N VAL A 29 -12.48 0.03 8.50
CA VAL A 29 -11.01 -0.01 8.56
C VAL A 29 -10.61 -0.34 9.99
N GLN A 30 -9.88 -1.43 10.21
CA GLN A 30 -9.37 -1.79 11.53
C GLN A 30 -7.99 -1.20 11.79
N MET A 31 -7.20 -1.04 10.73
CA MET A 31 -5.84 -0.58 10.83
C MET A 31 -5.41 0.08 9.52
N VAL A 32 -4.71 1.21 9.65
CA VAL A 32 -3.94 1.84 8.58
C VAL A 32 -2.51 1.96 9.06
N SER A 33 -1.58 1.37 8.32
CA SER A 33 -0.15 1.45 8.57
C SER A 33 0.54 2.14 7.39
N GLN A 34 1.55 2.96 7.67
CA GLN A 34 2.36 3.62 6.65
C GLN A 34 3.77 3.02 6.62
N ARG A 35 4.38 2.98 5.43
CA ARG A 35 5.75 2.48 5.19
C ARG A 35 6.00 1.11 5.80
N VAL A 36 5.11 0.17 5.53
CA VAL A 36 5.26 -1.20 6.00
C VAL A 36 6.40 -1.85 5.24
N LYS A 37 7.44 -2.27 5.95
CA LYS A 37 8.60 -2.97 5.36
C LYS A 37 8.73 -4.36 5.96
N LYS A 38 8.87 -5.37 5.11
CA LYS A 38 9.17 -6.74 5.53
C LYS A 38 10.42 -7.23 4.81
N ARG A 39 11.29 -7.94 5.53
CA ARG A 39 12.49 -8.57 4.97
C ARG A 39 12.35 -10.08 4.98
N LEU A 40 12.67 -10.72 3.87
CA LEU A 40 12.63 -12.17 3.71
C LEU A 40 13.75 -12.61 2.78
N GLY A 41 14.58 -13.58 3.19
CA GLY A 41 15.60 -14.15 2.31
C GLY A 41 16.65 -13.17 1.74
N GLY A 42 16.86 -12.02 2.39
CA GLY A 42 17.74 -10.95 1.88
C GLY A 42 17.04 -9.92 0.99
N GLU A 43 15.77 -10.13 0.66
CA GLU A 43 14.94 -9.21 -0.09
C GLU A 43 14.07 -8.35 0.83
N VAL A 44 13.55 -7.25 0.29
CA VAL A 44 12.71 -6.29 1.02
C VAL A 44 11.49 -6.00 0.18
N LEU A 45 10.31 -6.16 0.79
CA LEU A 45 9.06 -5.65 0.25
C LEU A 45 8.65 -4.44 1.08
N GLU A 46 8.37 -3.33 0.41
CA GLU A 46 7.88 -2.09 1.02
C GLU A 46 6.49 -1.78 0.46
N VAL A 47 5.58 -1.37 1.34
CA VAL A 47 4.23 -0.94 0.99
C VAL A 47 4.00 0.42 1.65
N ASP A 48 3.71 1.45 0.85
CA ASP A 48 3.57 2.82 1.34
C ASP A 48 2.41 2.98 2.33
N VAL A 49 1.23 2.42 1.99
CA VAL A 49 0.09 2.34 2.92
C VAL A 49 -0.53 0.95 2.89
N LEU A 50 -0.72 0.36 4.07
CA LEU A 50 -1.39 -0.91 4.25
C LEU A 50 -2.68 -0.70 5.06
N VAL A 51 -3.82 -1.04 4.45
CA VAL A 51 -5.12 -1.03 5.12
C VAL A 51 -5.56 -2.45 5.40
N VAL A 52 -5.94 -2.73 6.64
CA VAL A 52 -6.32 -4.08 7.10
C VAL A 52 -7.72 -4.05 7.70
N ASN A 53 -8.54 -5.02 7.31
CA ASN A 53 -9.87 -5.24 7.85
C ASN A 53 -10.37 -6.67 7.68
N CYS A 54 -10.65 -7.39 8.77
CA CYS A 54 -11.49 -8.60 8.81
C CYS A 54 -11.34 -9.55 7.59
N GLY A 55 -10.12 -9.95 7.22
CA GLY A 55 -9.90 -10.85 6.07
C GLY A 55 -9.66 -10.16 4.71
N HIS A 56 -9.67 -8.83 4.68
CA HIS A 56 -9.32 -7.99 3.54
C HIS A 56 -8.11 -7.12 3.84
N LEU A 57 -7.31 -6.91 2.82
CA LEU A 57 -6.13 -6.06 2.85
C LEU A 57 -6.10 -5.19 1.60
N VAL A 58 -5.76 -3.92 1.74
CA VAL A 58 -5.43 -3.05 0.61
C VAL A 58 -4.00 -2.57 0.77
N ALA A 59 -3.13 -3.01 -0.14
CA ALA A 59 -1.80 -2.46 -0.30
C ALA A 59 -1.89 -1.28 -1.27
N VAL A 60 -1.36 -0.13 -0.88
CA VAL A 60 -1.40 1.10 -1.66
C VAL A 60 0.02 1.57 -1.95
N GLU A 61 0.33 1.73 -3.22
CA GLU A 61 1.55 2.41 -3.69
C GLU A 61 1.25 3.89 -3.92
N VAL A 62 2.12 4.77 -3.44
CA VAL A 62 1.97 6.22 -3.54
C VAL A 62 3.05 6.80 -4.42
N LYS A 63 2.65 7.44 -5.52
CA LYS A 63 3.56 8.12 -6.45
C LYS A 63 3.20 9.59 -6.62
N ALA A 64 4.20 10.46 -6.57
CA ALA A 64 3.99 11.88 -6.88
C ALA A 64 3.52 12.09 -8.33
N SER A 65 3.97 11.26 -9.26
CA SER A 65 3.52 11.19 -10.65
C SER A 65 3.44 9.72 -11.02
N LEU A 66 2.23 9.21 -11.29
CA LEU A 66 1.99 7.80 -11.58
C LEU A 66 2.17 7.49 -13.07
N SER A 67 2.97 6.48 -13.38
CA SER A 67 3.16 5.93 -14.73
C SER A 67 2.59 4.51 -14.86
N ALA A 68 2.51 3.99 -16.10
CA ALA A 68 2.10 2.61 -16.33
C ALA A 68 3.16 1.62 -15.83
N GLU A 69 4.44 2.01 -15.92
CA GLU A 69 5.59 1.26 -15.43
C GLU A 69 5.53 1.11 -13.91
N ASP A 70 5.13 2.15 -13.18
CA ASP A 70 4.92 2.09 -11.72
C ASP A 70 3.85 1.05 -11.35
N VAL A 71 2.74 1.02 -12.10
CA VAL A 71 1.67 0.04 -11.89
C VAL A 71 2.18 -1.38 -12.15
N GLN A 72 2.95 -1.59 -13.22
CA GLN A 72 3.50 -2.90 -13.53
C GLN A 72 4.47 -3.38 -12.45
N ALA A 73 5.35 -2.50 -11.95
CA ALA A 73 6.25 -2.82 -10.86
C ALA A 73 5.49 -3.22 -9.60
N PHE A 74 4.46 -2.45 -9.23
CA PHE A 74 3.64 -2.74 -8.06
C PHE A 74 2.86 -4.06 -8.20
N LEU A 75 2.44 -4.45 -9.40
CA LEU A 75 1.83 -5.76 -9.63
C LEU A 75 2.79 -6.92 -9.36
N GLU A 76 4.09 -6.78 -9.65
CA GLU A 76 5.09 -7.79 -9.28
C GLU A 76 5.24 -7.90 -7.76
N ASP A 77 5.26 -6.78 -7.06
CA ASP A 77 5.30 -6.73 -5.59
C ASP A 77 4.07 -7.39 -4.96
N LEU A 78 2.88 -7.13 -5.50
CA LEU A 78 1.63 -7.76 -5.05
C LEU A 78 1.61 -9.28 -5.26
N ARG A 79 2.22 -9.79 -6.34
CA ARG A 79 2.33 -11.24 -6.56
C ARG A 79 3.14 -11.93 -5.48
N ARG A 80 4.15 -11.23 -4.95
CA ARG A 80 5.05 -11.71 -3.91
C ARG A 80 4.57 -11.40 -2.49
N PHE A 81 3.53 -10.57 -2.34
CA PHE A 81 3.05 -10.10 -1.05
C PHE A 81 2.85 -11.22 -0.02
N ARG A 82 2.22 -12.34 -0.42
CA ARG A 82 1.96 -13.48 0.48
C ARG A 82 3.21 -14.25 0.90
N GLU A 83 4.29 -14.18 0.12
CA GLU A 83 5.59 -14.74 0.52
C GLU A 83 6.14 -13.97 1.72
N PHE A 84 6.04 -12.64 1.68
CA PHE A 84 6.51 -11.75 2.75
C PHE A 84 5.56 -11.68 3.95
N PHE A 85 4.25 -11.75 3.73
CA PHE A 85 3.23 -11.66 4.76
C PHE A 85 2.37 -12.94 4.82
N PRO A 86 2.95 -14.08 5.22
CA PRO A 86 2.21 -15.35 5.32
C PRO A 86 1.06 -15.29 6.33
N GLU A 87 1.11 -14.36 7.29
CA GLU A 87 0.00 -14.08 8.22
C GLU A 87 -1.31 -13.67 7.51
N TYR A 88 -1.24 -13.24 6.25
CA TYR A 88 -2.39 -12.85 5.43
C TYR A 88 -2.63 -13.81 4.25
N ALA A 89 -2.13 -15.05 4.30
CA ALA A 89 -2.23 -15.99 3.19
C ALA A 89 -3.69 -16.21 2.70
N ASP A 90 -4.62 -16.38 3.64
CA ASP A 90 -6.04 -16.62 3.36
C ASP A 90 -6.86 -15.34 3.16
N TRP A 91 -6.22 -14.17 3.18
CA TRP A 91 -6.91 -12.88 3.07
C TRP A 91 -7.04 -12.44 1.61
N GLN A 92 -8.11 -11.69 1.34
CA GLN A 92 -8.27 -11.03 0.05
C GLN A 92 -7.40 -9.77 -0.02
N VAL A 93 -6.35 -9.84 -0.82
CA VAL A 93 -5.42 -8.74 -1.07
C VAL A 93 -5.87 -7.95 -2.29
N HIS A 94 -6.05 -6.64 -2.11
CA HIS A 94 -6.34 -5.67 -3.15
C HIS A 94 -5.13 -4.75 -3.34
N GLY A 95 -4.84 -4.41 -4.60
CA GLY A 95 -3.88 -3.37 -4.94
C GLY A 95 -4.59 -2.05 -5.22
N ALA A 96 -4.04 -0.96 -4.72
CA ALA A 96 -4.42 0.40 -5.10
C ALA A 96 -3.18 1.24 -5.39
N VAL A 97 -3.36 2.25 -6.23
CA VAL A 97 -2.33 3.25 -6.51
C VAL A 97 -2.92 4.62 -6.23
N ALA A 98 -2.12 5.49 -5.60
CA ALA A 98 -2.50 6.87 -5.35
C ALA A 98 -1.41 7.79 -5.91
N GLY A 99 -1.84 8.88 -6.53
CA GLY A 99 -0.90 9.89 -6.98
C GLY A 99 -1.50 11.27 -7.14
N ILE A 100 -0.62 12.25 -7.17
CA ILE A 100 -0.96 13.64 -7.47
C ILE A 100 -0.85 13.82 -8.99
N ARG A 101 -1.75 14.63 -9.55
CA ARG A 101 -1.69 15.07 -10.95
C ARG A 101 -1.25 16.52 -11.02
#